data_AF-A0A9K3D5A6-F1
#
_entry.id   AF-A0A9K3D5A6-F1
#
_cell.length_a   1.000
_cell.length_b   1.000
_cell.length_c   1.000
_cell.angle_alpha   90.00
_cell.angle_beta   90.00
_cell.angle_gamma   90.00
#
_symmetry.space_group_name_H-M   'P 1'
#
loop_
_entity.id
_entity.type
_entity.pdbx_description
1 polymer ?
#
loop_
_entity_poly.entity_id
_entity_poly.type
_entity_poly.pdbx_seq_one_letter_code
_entity_poly.pdbx_strand_id
1 'polypeptide(L)'
;SWRQIKQRGMWPGGRYGHSAWTMGGKLYIAGGWKENSFSTDCWCFCPDTETWTQQDSAPSQIGFSSTVVVGDTAHVFCGSPAQTTHLTFSVSGGWHTEATIPFSVFGAGAVCMGTDIHVMGGNFHETNVHVYNTHSKGWRKTGNLPVSPGDSRACCISPDTVLLHHKGETVVGEDQRQKREAEAEKEKEREAKAQAEREAEAERERETAVSHLIALGVSAEDIPPGPISLADVVSQIVTCMTTSSKAFDAFTPDALPALQSLIDRARSFDLSALSTHILCLKQCVPVARGLSPSLSALRQFLKEHKREELVSEECPPLLVSLSELHSAYTPYHSALSHLDFDTAESLAFLQSASDLLDSINTTSLIPLPKDHASLSLGDKGKYFQAESFNSGVRELYAAALDIINSQRDIEACMLGLRDLDPPDTTLCDEVDTQAKGVLQMLEYLAPRQTESRALVSEYKALPTVSDTDI
;
A
#
# COMPACT_ATOMS: atom_id res chain seq x y z
N SER A 1 24.31 -32.01 -30.90
CA SER A 1 25.23 -33.14 -31.14
C SER A 1 26.38 -33.07 -30.13
N TRP A 2 26.96 -34.21 -29.74
CA TRP A 2 28.13 -34.26 -28.85
C TRP A 2 29.42 -34.42 -29.66
N ARG A 3 30.51 -33.78 -29.21
CA ARG A 3 31.85 -33.89 -29.81
C ARG A 3 32.89 -34.18 -28.73
N GLN A 4 33.71 -35.21 -28.93
CA GLN A 4 34.82 -35.53 -28.04
C GLN A 4 36.05 -34.68 -28.40
N ILE A 5 36.67 -34.05 -27.41
CA ILE A 5 37.96 -33.35 -27.56
C ILE A 5 39.09 -34.37 -27.54
N LYS A 6 40.02 -34.28 -28.51
CA LYS A 6 41.18 -35.18 -28.58
C LYS A 6 42.19 -34.82 -27.50
N GLN A 7 42.74 -35.83 -26.83
CA GLN A 7 43.75 -35.61 -25.81
C GLN A 7 45.05 -35.04 -26.43
N ARG A 8 45.53 -33.91 -25.90
CA ARG A 8 46.73 -33.20 -26.33
C ARG A 8 47.49 -32.65 -25.12
N GLY A 9 48.81 -32.83 -25.09
CA GLY A 9 49.65 -32.31 -24.01
C GLY A 9 49.38 -32.96 -22.65
N MET A 10 49.60 -32.20 -21.57
CA MET A 10 49.23 -32.64 -20.23
C MET A 10 47.71 -32.77 -20.13
N TRP A 11 47.24 -33.81 -19.44
CA TRP A 11 45.83 -34.11 -19.33
C TRP A 11 45.49 -34.53 -17.89
N PRO A 12 44.36 -34.07 -17.32
CA PRO A 12 43.94 -34.54 -16.01
C PRO A 12 43.66 -36.04 -16.05
N GLY A 13 44.22 -36.78 -15.08
CA GLY A 13 43.89 -38.20 -14.90
C GLY A 13 42.40 -38.43 -14.68
N GLY A 14 41.93 -39.64 -15.01
CA GLY A 14 40.55 -40.08 -14.81
C GLY A 14 40.13 -39.91 -13.35
N ARG A 15 38.97 -39.29 -13.12
CA ARG A 15 38.50 -38.88 -11.80
C ARG A 15 36.97 -38.87 -11.73
N TYR A 16 36.41 -39.06 -10.54
CA TYR A 16 34.97 -38.84 -10.27
C TYR A 16 34.77 -37.99 -9.02
N GLY A 17 33.60 -37.36 -8.90
CA GLY A 17 33.29 -36.48 -7.77
C GLY A 17 34.18 -35.23 -7.69
N HIS A 18 34.76 -34.77 -8.81
CA HIS A 18 35.53 -33.53 -8.85
C HIS A 18 34.61 -32.30 -8.81
N SER A 19 35.15 -31.19 -8.35
CA SER A 19 34.54 -29.87 -8.57
C SER A 19 34.76 -29.45 -10.03
N ALA A 20 33.77 -28.79 -10.63
CA ALA A 20 33.90 -28.18 -11.95
C ALA A 20 33.17 -26.83 -11.99
N TRP A 21 33.81 -25.82 -12.60
CA TRP A 21 33.22 -24.49 -12.77
C TRP A 21 33.78 -23.79 -14.01
N THR A 22 33.07 -22.77 -14.49
CA THR A 22 33.56 -21.90 -15.57
C THR A 22 33.90 -20.52 -15.03
N MET A 23 34.99 -19.95 -15.50
CA MET A 23 35.44 -18.62 -15.08
C MET A 23 36.34 -18.03 -16.16
N GLY A 24 36.12 -16.77 -16.53
CA GLY A 24 36.93 -16.08 -17.55
C GLY A 24 37.00 -16.80 -18.89
N GLY A 25 35.89 -17.43 -19.31
CA GLY A 25 35.82 -18.20 -20.58
C GLY A 25 36.52 -19.56 -20.57
N LYS A 26 37.05 -20.00 -19.41
CA LYS A 26 37.74 -21.28 -19.25
C LYS A 26 36.97 -22.22 -18.34
N LEU A 27 37.20 -23.52 -18.49
CA LEU A 27 36.66 -24.56 -17.62
C LEU A 27 37.72 -24.98 -16.62
N TYR A 28 37.38 -25.06 -15.35
CA TYR A 28 38.24 -25.55 -14.29
C TYR A 28 37.68 -26.84 -13.72
N ILE A 29 38.57 -27.75 -13.35
CA ILE A 29 38.25 -28.93 -12.54
C ILE A 29 39.23 -29.02 -11.38
N ALA A 30 38.74 -29.37 -10.19
CA ALA A 30 39.60 -29.53 -9.02
C ALA A 30 39.24 -30.77 -8.21
N GLY A 31 40.29 -31.44 -7.72
CA GLY A 31 40.22 -32.66 -6.94
C GLY A 31 39.50 -33.79 -7.65
N GLY A 32 38.62 -34.45 -6.89
CA GLY A 32 37.98 -35.71 -7.26
C GLY A 32 38.82 -36.91 -6.86
N TRP A 33 38.17 -38.07 -6.87
CA TRP A 33 38.80 -39.34 -6.54
C TRP A 33 39.60 -39.86 -7.73
N LYS A 34 40.91 -40.02 -7.55
CA LYS A 34 41.84 -40.65 -8.50
C LYS A 34 42.89 -41.44 -7.71
N GLU A 35 43.41 -42.53 -8.28
CA GLU A 35 44.52 -43.29 -7.67
C GLU A 35 44.28 -43.65 -6.19
N ASN A 36 43.05 -44.10 -5.87
CA ASN A 36 42.60 -44.49 -4.53
C ASN A 36 42.61 -43.39 -3.45
N SER A 37 42.61 -42.10 -3.83
CA SER A 37 42.46 -41.00 -2.89
C SER A 37 41.77 -39.79 -3.52
N PHE A 38 41.27 -38.87 -2.69
CA PHE A 38 40.85 -37.56 -3.18
C PHE A 38 42.08 -36.70 -3.49
N SER A 39 42.08 -36.04 -4.64
CA SER A 39 43.17 -35.16 -5.04
C SER A 39 42.96 -33.72 -4.60
N THR A 40 44.07 -32.99 -4.55
CA THR A 40 44.13 -31.53 -4.41
C THR A 40 44.40 -30.84 -5.75
N ASP A 41 44.68 -31.59 -6.83
CA ASP A 41 45.09 -30.98 -8.10
C ASP A 41 43.98 -30.15 -8.74
N CYS A 42 44.36 -29.07 -9.43
CA CYS A 42 43.46 -28.22 -10.19
C CYS A 42 43.94 -28.15 -11.64
N TRP A 43 42.99 -28.13 -12.57
CA TRP A 43 43.26 -28.11 -14.00
C TRP A 43 42.35 -27.10 -14.68
N CYS A 44 42.90 -26.38 -15.66
CA CYS A 44 42.18 -25.41 -16.46
C CYS A 44 42.18 -25.84 -17.94
N PHE A 45 41.01 -25.86 -18.55
CA PHE A 45 40.80 -26.12 -19.97
C PHE A 45 40.51 -24.81 -20.70
N CYS A 46 41.32 -24.56 -21.72
CA CYS A 46 41.12 -23.46 -22.64
C CYS A 46 40.38 -23.97 -23.89
N PRO A 47 39.13 -23.55 -24.14
CA PRO A 47 38.35 -24.04 -25.28
C PRO A 47 38.95 -23.63 -26.63
N ASP A 48 39.63 -22.47 -26.71
CA ASP A 48 40.22 -21.95 -27.94
C ASP A 48 41.39 -22.82 -28.45
N THR A 49 42.18 -23.35 -27.52
CA THR A 49 43.35 -24.19 -27.83
C THR A 49 43.07 -25.68 -27.67
N GLU A 50 41.93 -26.04 -27.07
CA GLU A 50 41.54 -27.40 -26.71
C GLU A 50 42.59 -28.12 -25.85
N THR A 51 43.26 -27.39 -24.95
CA THR A 51 44.32 -27.91 -24.09
C THR A 51 44.02 -27.73 -22.61
N TRP A 52 44.46 -28.69 -21.81
CA TRP A 52 44.49 -28.57 -20.35
C TRP A 52 45.83 -28.03 -19.89
N THR A 53 45.81 -27.24 -18.81
CA THR A 53 46.98 -26.74 -18.11
C THR A 53 46.80 -26.98 -16.62
N GLN A 54 47.79 -27.59 -15.97
CA GLN A 54 47.77 -27.77 -14.52
C GLN A 54 47.86 -26.41 -13.84
N GLN A 55 47.04 -26.20 -12.82
CA GLN A 55 47.03 -25.01 -11.97
C GLN A 55 47.56 -25.36 -10.58
N ASP A 56 47.70 -24.35 -9.73
CA ASP A 56 48.03 -24.56 -8.33
C ASP A 56 47.00 -25.46 -7.65
N SER A 57 47.52 -26.39 -6.84
CA SER A 57 46.70 -27.33 -6.09
C SER A 57 45.91 -26.62 -4.98
N ALA A 58 44.72 -27.12 -4.70
CA ALA A 58 43.92 -26.69 -3.58
C ALA A 58 44.61 -26.98 -2.23
N PRO A 59 44.34 -26.19 -1.17
CA PRO A 59 44.93 -26.37 0.16
C PRO A 59 44.53 -27.68 0.85
N SER A 60 43.42 -28.27 0.44
CA SER A 60 42.90 -29.53 0.97
C SER A 60 42.22 -30.35 -0.11
N GLN A 61 42.01 -31.64 0.17
CA GLN A 61 41.38 -32.57 -0.76
C GLN A 61 39.94 -32.15 -1.07
N ILE A 62 39.55 -32.23 -2.34
CA ILE A 62 38.20 -31.88 -2.80
C ILE A 62 37.50 -33.15 -3.31
N GLY A 63 36.34 -33.48 -2.76
CA GLY A 63 35.53 -34.60 -3.19
C GLY A 63 34.04 -34.32 -3.04
N PHE A 64 33.24 -34.66 -4.04
CA PHE A 64 31.78 -34.53 -3.99
C PHE A 64 31.31 -33.16 -3.48
N SER A 65 32.04 -32.13 -3.91
CA SER A 65 31.84 -30.74 -3.49
C SER A 65 30.67 -30.10 -4.21
N SER A 66 30.10 -29.07 -3.59
CA SER A 66 29.19 -28.14 -4.22
C SER A 66 29.98 -26.89 -4.61
N THR A 67 29.89 -26.47 -5.87
CA THR A 67 30.69 -25.36 -6.39
C THR A 67 29.82 -24.33 -7.06
N VAL A 68 30.02 -23.07 -6.67
CA VAL A 68 29.24 -21.92 -7.14
C VAL A 68 30.20 -20.78 -7.42
N VAL A 69 30.03 -20.10 -8.56
CA VAL A 69 30.80 -18.91 -8.89
C VAL A 69 29.98 -17.68 -8.56
N VAL A 70 30.56 -16.76 -7.79
CA VAL A 70 29.97 -15.45 -7.46
C VAL A 70 30.99 -14.38 -7.86
N GLY A 71 30.64 -13.55 -8.83
CA GLY A 71 31.59 -12.59 -9.41
C GLY A 71 32.78 -13.30 -10.06
N ASP A 72 33.99 -12.99 -9.59
CA ASP A 72 35.27 -13.58 -10.03
C ASP A 72 35.79 -14.69 -9.11
N THR A 73 34.96 -15.14 -8.16
CA THR A 73 35.36 -16.08 -7.11
C THR A 73 34.51 -17.36 -7.17
N ALA A 74 35.16 -18.50 -7.30
CA ALA A 74 34.54 -19.81 -7.15
C ALA A 74 34.56 -20.22 -5.67
N HIS A 75 33.39 -20.46 -5.11
CA HIS A 75 33.19 -21.03 -3.77
C HIS A 75 33.02 -22.54 -3.90
N VAL A 76 33.88 -23.30 -3.23
CA VAL A 76 33.85 -24.76 -3.18
C VAL A 76 33.54 -25.18 -1.75
N PHE A 77 32.34 -25.69 -1.53
CA PHE A 77 31.95 -26.31 -0.27
C PHE A 77 32.24 -27.80 -0.40
N CYS A 78 33.32 -28.26 0.23
CA CYS A 78 33.82 -29.61 -0.02
C CYS A 78 33.05 -30.64 0.82
N GLY A 79 32.66 -31.72 0.15
CA GLY A 79 32.48 -33.02 0.78
C GLY A 79 33.82 -33.76 0.88
N SER A 80 33.78 -34.93 1.52
CA SER A 80 34.83 -35.93 1.80
C SER A 80 36.31 -35.63 1.43
N PRO A 81 37.26 -35.77 2.38
CA PRO A 81 37.08 -36.37 3.72
C PRO A 81 36.52 -35.40 4.76
N ALA A 82 36.77 -34.10 4.61
CA ALA A 82 36.33 -33.08 5.56
C ALA A 82 35.01 -32.42 5.11
N GLN A 83 33.90 -32.84 5.70
CA GLN A 83 32.52 -32.46 5.33
C GLN A 83 32.12 -31.03 5.68
N THR A 84 33.03 -30.22 6.24
CA THR A 84 32.78 -28.85 6.71
C THR A 84 33.68 -27.81 6.03
N THR A 85 34.35 -28.18 4.94
CA THR A 85 35.36 -27.32 4.30
C THR A 85 34.71 -26.29 3.39
N HIS A 86 35.19 -25.05 3.45
CA HIS A 86 34.89 -23.99 2.47
C HIS A 86 36.20 -23.47 1.89
N LEU A 87 36.39 -23.66 0.59
CA LEU A 87 37.51 -23.09 -0.17
C LEU A 87 36.99 -22.03 -1.15
N THR A 88 37.85 -21.06 -1.47
CA THR A 88 37.62 -20.11 -2.56
C THR A 88 38.77 -20.16 -3.56
N PHE A 89 38.45 -19.91 -4.82
CA PHE A 89 39.43 -19.78 -5.90
C PHE A 89 39.10 -18.57 -6.76
N SER A 90 40.09 -17.71 -7.01
CA SER A 90 40.02 -16.67 -8.05
C SER A 90 41.26 -16.74 -8.92
N VAL A 91 41.16 -16.27 -10.17
CA VAL A 91 42.31 -16.30 -11.10
C VAL A 91 43.47 -15.41 -10.61
N SER A 92 43.15 -14.29 -9.98
CA SER A 92 44.13 -13.32 -9.46
C SER A 92 44.68 -13.70 -8.09
N GLY A 93 43.86 -14.33 -7.24
CA GLY A 93 44.21 -14.66 -5.85
C GLY A 93 44.62 -16.11 -5.63
N GLY A 94 44.33 -17.03 -6.55
CA GLY A 94 44.52 -18.45 -6.34
C GLY A 94 43.58 -19.01 -5.27
N TRP A 95 44.00 -20.09 -4.62
CA TRP A 95 43.19 -20.79 -3.62
C TRP A 95 43.31 -20.19 -2.21
N HIS A 96 42.19 -20.10 -1.52
CA HIS A 96 42.12 -19.72 -0.10
C HIS A 96 41.22 -20.66 0.69
N THR A 97 41.54 -20.84 1.97
CA THR A 97 40.70 -21.56 2.94
C THR A 97 39.86 -20.53 3.70
N GLU A 98 38.54 -20.65 3.62
CA GLU A 98 37.60 -19.80 4.36
C GLU A 98 37.19 -20.46 5.68
N ALA A 99 36.40 -19.74 6.50
CA ALA A 99 35.81 -20.30 7.70
C ALA A 99 34.97 -21.54 7.36
N THR A 100 35.09 -22.59 8.17
CA THR A 100 34.35 -23.85 7.97
C THR A 100 32.84 -23.61 8.00
N ILE A 101 32.11 -24.34 7.17
CA ILE A 101 30.65 -24.29 7.18
C ILE A 101 30.08 -24.85 8.50
N PRO A 102 28.95 -24.34 9.02
CA PRO A 102 28.43 -24.71 10.34
C PRO A 102 27.67 -26.05 10.36
N PHE A 103 27.74 -26.82 9.28
CA PHE A 103 27.06 -28.10 9.12
C PHE A 103 27.93 -29.03 8.29
N SER A 104 27.75 -30.34 8.44
CA SER A 104 28.43 -31.33 7.62
C SER A 104 27.61 -31.60 6.35
N VAL A 105 28.24 -31.59 5.18
CA VAL A 105 27.55 -31.91 3.94
C VAL A 105 28.42 -32.66 2.94
N PHE A 106 27.78 -33.52 2.16
CA PHE A 106 28.36 -34.21 1.02
C PHE A 106 27.34 -34.26 -0.13
N GLY A 107 27.76 -33.92 -1.35
CA GLY A 107 26.90 -34.04 -2.53
C GLY A 107 25.69 -33.08 -2.52
N ALA A 108 25.82 -31.91 -1.89
CA ALA A 108 24.75 -30.91 -1.88
C ALA A 108 24.55 -30.25 -3.24
N GLY A 109 23.32 -29.78 -3.47
CA GLY A 109 23.06 -28.76 -4.47
C GLY A 109 23.49 -27.40 -3.92
N ALA A 110 24.19 -26.60 -4.72
CA ALA A 110 24.46 -25.22 -4.37
C ALA A 110 24.25 -24.30 -5.56
N VAL A 111 23.68 -23.12 -5.30
CA VAL A 111 23.35 -22.11 -6.30
C VAL A 111 23.55 -20.71 -5.77
N CYS A 112 23.83 -19.76 -6.65
CA CYS A 112 23.85 -18.35 -6.32
C CYS A 112 22.51 -17.70 -6.71
N MET A 113 21.87 -17.02 -5.77
CA MET A 113 20.72 -16.15 -6.01
C MET A 113 21.12 -14.74 -5.58
N GLY A 114 21.24 -13.83 -6.55
CA GLY A 114 21.88 -12.52 -6.33
C GLY A 114 23.37 -12.69 -6.00
N THR A 115 23.76 -12.37 -4.77
CA THR A 115 25.12 -12.58 -4.23
C THR A 115 25.16 -13.64 -3.13
N ASP A 116 24.01 -14.17 -2.71
CA ASP A 116 23.89 -15.15 -1.65
C ASP A 116 24.00 -16.56 -2.22
N ILE A 117 24.75 -17.43 -1.55
CA ILE A 117 24.94 -18.83 -1.97
C ILE A 117 24.06 -19.72 -1.11
N HIS A 118 23.13 -20.41 -1.74
CA HIS A 118 22.23 -21.36 -1.09
C HIS A 118 22.81 -22.76 -1.23
N VAL A 119 23.01 -23.44 -0.11
CA VAL A 119 23.43 -24.84 -0.02
C VAL A 119 22.26 -25.65 0.49
N MET A 120 21.88 -26.68 -0.26
CA MET A 120 20.59 -27.35 -0.12
C MET A 120 20.76 -28.86 -0.33
N GLY A 121 20.19 -29.62 0.60
CA GLY A 121 20.22 -31.08 0.49
C GLY A 121 21.60 -31.68 0.68
N GLY A 122 21.79 -32.91 0.22
CA GLY A 122 23.05 -33.63 0.37
C GLY A 122 23.07 -34.53 1.61
N ASN A 123 23.97 -35.50 1.60
CA ASN A 123 24.16 -36.39 2.74
C ASN A 123 24.68 -35.61 3.95
N PHE A 124 24.22 -35.97 5.15
CA PHE A 124 24.50 -35.29 6.44
C PHE A 124 23.94 -33.87 6.59
N HIS A 125 23.27 -33.36 5.56
CA HIS A 125 22.64 -32.05 5.56
C HIS A 125 21.10 -32.11 5.50
N GLU A 126 20.53 -33.33 5.51
CA GLU A 126 19.10 -33.63 5.57
C GLU A 126 18.27 -32.73 4.62
N THR A 127 17.11 -32.25 5.07
CA THR A 127 16.29 -31.29 4.34
C THR A 127 16.78 -29.86 4.50
N ASN A 128 17.87 -29.57 5.20
CA ASN A 128 18.22 -28.20 5.56
C ASN A 128 18.60 -27.35 4.34
N VAL A 129 18.25 -26.06 4.42
CA VAL A 129 18.69 -25.01 3.50
C VAL A 129 19.50 -24.00 4.30
N HIS A 130 20.76 -23.84 3.94
CA HIS A 130 21.63 -22.81 4.52
C HIS A 130 22.07 -21.83 3.45
N VAL A 131 22.18 -20.57 3.85
CA VAL A 131 22.55 -19.47 2.97
C VAL A 131 23.81 -18.81 3.50
N TYR A 132 24.81 -18.76 2.65
CA TYR A 132 26.03 -18.01 2.85
C TYR A 132 25.90 -16.63 2.21
N ASN A 133 26.04 -15.60 3.03
CA ASN A 133 26.13 -14.23 2.53
C ASN A 133 27.59 -13.91 2.21
N THR A 134 27.89 -13.66 0.95
CA THR A 134 29.27 -13.42 0.48
C THR A 134 29.86 -12.10 0.99
N HIS A 135 29.03 -11.14 1.39
CA HIS A 135 29.48 -9.85 1.90
C HIS A 135 29.84 -9.91 3.39
N SER A 136 28.93 -10.40 4.23
CA SER A 136 29.15 -10.53 5.68
C SER A 136 29.98 -11.77 6.05
N LYS A 137 30.20 -12.68 5.10
CA LYS A 137 30.83 -14.00 5.30
C LYS A 137 30.11 -14.85 6.35
N GLY A 138 28.82 -14.59 6.58
CA GLY A 138 27.99 -15.27 7.57
C GLY A 138 27.12 -16.36 6.97
N TRP A 139 26.85 -17.41 7.75
CA TRP A 139 25.90 -18.46 7.43
C TRP A 139 24.59 -18.28 8.21
N ARG A 140 23.46 -18.52 7.56
CA ARG A 140 22.14 -18.61 8.21
C ARG A 140 21.36 -19.81 7.69
N LYS A 141 20.59 -20.48 8.55
CA LYS A 141 19.61 -21.48 8.12
C LYS A 141 18.33 -20.75 7.69
N THR A 142 17.79 -21.06 6.50
CA THR A 142 16.63 -20.33 5.94
C THR A 142 15.39 -21.17 5.76
N GLY A 143 15.49 -22.50 5.86
CA GLY A 143 14.33 -23.38 5.75
C GLY A 143 14.71 -24.84 5.62
N ASN A 144 13.70 -25.64 5.28
CA ASN A 144 13.84 -27.05 4.98
C ASN A 144 13.19 -27.37 3.63
N LEU A 145 13.80 -28.27 2.86
CA LEU A 145 13.25 -28.86 1.65
C LEU A 145 12.08 -29.80 2.00
N PRO A 146 11.09 -29.93 1.10
CA PRO A 146 9.93 -30.78 1.33
C PRO A 146 10.26 -32.28 1.34
N VAL A 147 11.39 -32.66 0.77
CA VAL A 147 11.92 -34.04 0.70
C VAL A 147 13.37 -34.03 1.12
N SER A 148 13.84 -35.11 1.76
CA SER A 148 15.25 -35.27 2.15
C SER A 148 16.04 -35.73 0.93
N PRO A 149 16.77 -34.82 0.26
CA PRO A 149 17.40 -35.18 -0.97
C PRO A 149 18.78 -35.76 -0.61
N GLY A 150 19.11 -36.93 -1.15
CA GLY A 150 20.44 -37.50 -1.02
C GLY A 150 21.46 -36.68 -1.82
N ASP A 151 22.28 -37.35 -2.64
CA ASP A 151 23.11 -36.63 -3.61
C ASP A 151 22.23 -35.82 -4.57
N SER A 152 22.48 -34.52 -4.62
CA SER A 152 21.62 -33.53 -5.24
C SER A 152 22.42 -32.61 -6.15
N ARG A 153 21.76 -32.10 -7.19
CA ARG A 153 22.29 -31.01 -8.02
C ARG A 153 21.24 -29.92 -8.11
N ALA A 154 21.71 -28.68 -7.98
CA ALA A 154 20.86 -27.50 -8.06
C ALA A 154 21.30 -26.62 -9.23
N CYS A 155 20.34 -25.98 -9.89
CA CYS A 155 20.60 -24.92 -10.86
C CYS A 155 19.52 -23.84 -10.74
N CYS A 156 19.89 -22.59 -11.02
CA CYS A 156 18.92 -21.51 -11.17
C CYS A 156 18.25 -21.61 -12.54
N ILE A 157 16.92 -21.55 -12.58
CA ILE A 157 16.16 -21.40 -13.84
C ILE A 157 15.85 -19.91 -14.09
N SER A 158 15.69 -19.14 -13.01
CA SER A 158 15.53 -17.68 -13.02
C SER A 158 16.29 -17.09 -11.84
N PRO A 159 16.40 -15.75 -11.71
CA PRO A 159 17.08 -15.10 -10.59
C PRO A 159 16.54 -15.48 -9.19
N ASP A 160 15.30 -15.94 -9.13
CA ASP A 160 14.53 -16.27 -7.91
C ASP A 160 14.07 -17.73 -7.83
N THR A 161 14.26 -18.53 -8.90
CA THR A 161 13.78 -19.92 -8.95
C THR A 161 14.93 -20.91 -9.11
N VAL A 162 14.97 -21.90 -8.21
CA VAL A 162 15.95 -22.98 -8.18
C VAL A 162 15.28 -24.31 -8.52
N LEU A 163 15.88 -25.03 -9.47
CA LEU A 163 15.63 -26.44 -9.69
C LEU A 163 16.58 -27.27 -8.84
N LEU A 164 16.04 -28.16 -8.03
CA LEU A 164 16.81 -29.18 -7.32
C LEU A 164 16.43 -30.56 -7.86
N HIS A 165 17.41 -31.31 -8.33
CA HIS A 165 17.22 -32.68 -8.82
C HIS A 165 17.95 -33.67 -7.91
N HIS A 166 17.24 -34.71 -7.44
CA HIS A 166 17.80 -35.84 -6.71
C HIS A 166 17.10 -37.15 -7.10
N LYS A 167 17.85 -38.24 -7.31
CA LYS A 167 17.32 -39.62 -7.53
C LYS A 167 16.09 -39.76 -8.47
N GLY A 168 15.92 -38.89 -9.47
CA GLY A 168 14.79 -38.91 -10.42
C GLY A 168 13.59 -38.04 -10.02
N GLU A 169 13.62 -37.40 -8.86
CA GLU A 169 12.65 -36.42 -8.42
C GLU A 169 13.20 -35.00 -8.62
N THR A 170 12.29 -34.07 -8.91
CA THR A 170 12.62 -32.66 -9.17
C THR A 170 11.77 -31.78 -8.27
N VAL A 171 12.41 -30.89 -7.54
CA VAL A 171 11.77 -29.90 -6.67
C VAL A 171 12.07 -28.51 -7.23
N VAL A 172 11.04 -27.68 -7.35
CA VAL A 172 11.17 -26.26 -7.72
C VAL A 172 10.93 -25.43 -6.47
N GLY A 173 11.91 -24.60 -6.10
CA GLY A 173 11.81 -23.66 -4.99
C GLY A 173 11.95 -22.22 -5.49
N GLU A 174 11.11 -21.33 -4.99
CA GLU A 174 11.10 -19.89 -5.31
C GLU A 174 11.43 -19.07 -4.06
N ASP A 175 12.39 -18.14 -4.15
CA ASP A 175 12.74 -17.26 -3.03
C ASP A 175 11.74 -16.10 -2.90
N GLN A 176 10.84 -16.21 -1.92
CA GLN A 176 9.87 -15.15 -1.61
C GLN A 176 10.48 -13.96 -0.83
N ARG A 177 11.77 -13.67 -0.99
CA ARG A 177 12.48 -12.59 -0.27
C ARG A 177 11.76 -11.24 -0.38
N GLN A 178 11.34 -10.84 -1.58
CA GLN A 178 10.65 -9.57 -1.79
C GLN A 178 9.34 -9.48 -1.01
N LYS A 179 8.60 -10.60 -0.91
CA LYS A 179 7.37 -10.68 -0.13
C LYS A 179 7.63 -10.55 1.37
N ARG A 180 8.67 -11.22 1.88
CA ARG A 180 9.09 -11.14 3.28
C ARG A 180 9.59 -9.74 3.67
N GLU A 181 10.35 -9.09 2.79
CA GLU A 181 10.82 -7.71 3.00
C GLU A 181 9.64 -6.72 2.99
N ALA A 182 8.67 -6.89 2.09
CA ALA A 182 7.45 -6.08 2.06
C ALA A 182 6.56 -6.29 3.30
N GLU A 183 6.44 -7.53 3.81
CA GLU A 183 5.72 -7.83 5.05
C GLU A 183 6.41 -7.22 6.28
N ALA A 184 7.75 -7.30 6.36
CA ALA A 184 8.52 -6.69 7.44
C ALA A 184 8.41 -5.16 7.44
N GLU A 185 8.39 -4.52 6.26
CA GLU A 185 8.22 -3.08 6.15
C GLU A 185 6.82 -2.65 6.58
N LYS A 186 5.77 -3.41 6.20
CA LYS A 186 4.40 -3.18 6.68
C LYS A 186 4.28 -3.33 8.19
N GLU A 187 4.98 -4.30 8.79
CA GLU A 187 4.98 -4.47 10.25
C GLU A 187 5.67 -3.30 10.96
N LYS A 188 6.82 -2.83 10.45
CA LYS A 188 7.47 -1.61 10.96
C LYS A 188 6.56 -0.39 10.84
N GLU A 189 5.85 -0.23 9.73
CA GLU A 189 4.90 0.85 9.53
C GLU A 189 3.74 0.75 10.53
N ARG A 190 3.26 -0.47 10.81
CA ARG A 190 2.23 -0.72 11.83
C ARG A 190 2.71 -0.39 13.24
N GLU A 191 3.92 -0.80 13.61
CA GLU A 191 4.53 -0.48 14.90
C GLU A 191 4.78 1.02 15.06
N ALA A 192 5.29 1.69 14.02
CA ALA A 192 5.48 3.13 14.01
C ALA A 192 4.15 3.88 14.14
N LYS A 193 3.10 3.42 13.44
CA LYS A 193 1.75 3.98 13.56
C LYS A 193 1.18 3.77 14.97
N ALA A 194 1.35 2.59 15.55
CA ALA A 194 0.89 2.31 16.92
C ALA A 194 1.64 3.16 17.96
N GLN A 195 2.94 3.40 17.77
CA GLN A 195 3.72 4.29 18.63
C GLN A 195 3.26 5.74 18.49
N ALA A 196 3.04 6.21 17.26
CA ALA A 196 2.51 7.55 16.99
C ALA A 196 1.10 7.73 17.58
N GLU A 197 0.24 6.70 17.52
CA GLU A 197 -1.10 6.73 18.14
C GLU A 197 -1.02 6.83 19.67
N ARG A 198 -0.09 6.10 20.31
CA ARG A 198 0.15 6.21 21.76
C ARG A 198 0.69 7.58 22.17
N GLU A 199 1.62 8.13 21.39
CA GLU A 199 2.16 9.48 21.62
C GLU A 199 1.06 10.54 21.43
N ALA A 200 0.21 10.40 20.42
CA ALA A 200 -0.93 11.28 20.20
C ALA A 200 -2.03 11.13 21.27
N GLU A 201 -2.24 9.94 21.83
CA GLU A 201 -3.12 9.74 22.98
C GLU A 201 -2.56 10.39 24.24
N ALA A 202 -1.28 10.20 24.54
CA ALA A 202 -0.61 10.86 25.66
C ALA A 202 -0.59 12.39 25.52
N GLU A 203 -0.41 12.91 24.30
CA GLU A 203 -0.50 14.35 24.03
C GLU A 203 -1.93 14.86 24.19
N ARG A 204 -2.96 14.10 23.76
CA ARG A 204 -4.36 14.47 24.01
C ARG A 204 -4.72 14.46 25.50
N GLU A 205 -4.22 13.48 26.25
CA GLU A 205 -4.38 13.45 27.71
C GLU A 205 -3.67 14.64 28.38
N ARG A 206 -2.47 14.98 27.90
CA ARG A 206 -1.73 16.17 28.32
C ARG A 206 -2.50 17.44 27.97
N GLU A 207 -2.96 17.62 26.74
CA GLU A 207 -3.75 18.77 26.31
C GLU A 207 -5.03 18.89 27.12
N THR A 208 -5.69 17.77 27.43
CA THR A 208 -6.86 17.74 28.31
C THR A 208 -6.50 18.18 29.73
N ALA A 209 -5.40 17.67 30.28
CA ALA A 209 -4.90 18.08 31.60
C ALA A 209 -4.48 19.56 31.62
N VAL A 210 -3.79 20.04 30.59
CA VAL A 210 -3.38 21.43 30.40
C VAL A 210 -4.60 22.33 30.23
N SER A 211 -5.59 21.93 29.44
CA SER A 211 -6.85 22.64 29.27
C SER A 211 -7.60 22.73 30.58
N HIS A 212 -7.66 21.63 31.36
CA HIS A 212 -8.20 21.67 32.72
C HIS A 212 -7.39 22.60 33.64
N LEU A 213 -6.06 22.60 33.58
CA LEU A 213 -5.21 23.50 34.38
C LEU A 213 -5.36 24.98 33.98
N ILE A 214 -5.45 25.28 32.68
CA ILE A 214 -5.72 26.63 32.14
C ILE A 214 -7.13 27.09 32.48
N ALA A 215 -8.13 26.21 32.40
CA ALA A 215 -9.50 26.47 32.85
C ALA A 215 -9.55 26.70 34.38
N LEU A 216 -8.66 26.03 35.10
CA LEU A 216 -8.34 26.30 36.49
C LEU A 216 -7.39 27.51 36.66
N GLY A 217 -7.14 28.32 35.64
CA GLY A 217 -6.46 29.62 35.77
C GLY A 217 -4.95 29.62 35.87
N VAL A 218 -4.30 28.51 35.53
CA VAL A 218 -2.84 28.39 35.50
C VAL A 218 -2.29 29.03 34.22
N SER A 219 -1.26 29.88 34.34
CA SER A 219 -0.56 30.45 33.18
C SER A 219 0.17 29.34 32.42
N ALA A 220 0.08 29.34 31.09
CA ALA A 220 0.71 28.33 30.24
C ALA A 220 2.24 28.23 30.44
N GLU A 221 2.88 29.33 30.86
CA GLU A 221 4.33 29.40 31.12
C GLU A 221 4.75 28.65 32.39
N ASP A 222 3.82 28.42 33.33
CA ASP A 222 4.09 27.77 34.62
C ASP A 222 3.85 26.25 34.57
N ILE A 223 3.44 25.71 33.42
CA ILE A 223 3.19 24.28 33.23
C ILE A 223 4.50 23.61 32.78
N PRO A 224 5.06 22.66 33.54
CA PRO A 224 6.32 22.03 33.17
C PRO A 224 6.21 21.27 31.82
N PRO A 225 7.27 21.30 31.01
CA PRO A 225 7.36 20.44 29.82
C PRO A 225 7.51 18.97 30.25
N GLY A 226 6.72 18.07 29.66
CA GLY A 226 6.70 16.63 30.01
C GLY A 226 5.50 16.17 30.87
N PRO A 227 5.43 14.88 31.24
CA PRO A 227 4.23 14.28 31.85
C PRO A 227 3.84 14.94 33.18
N ILE A 228 2.55 15.27 33.34
CA ILE A 228 1.99 15.99 34.49
C ILE A 228 1.56 14.97 35.56
N SER A 229 2.01 15.12 36.81
CA SER A 229 1.65 14.21 37.90
C SER A 229 0.45 14.70 38.72
N LEU A 230 -0.23 13.79 39.42
CA LEU A 230 -1.34 14.09 40.34
C LEU A 230 -0.96 15.08 41.47
N ALA A 231 0.32 15.17 41.83
CA ALA A 231 0.79 16.10 42.86
C ALA A 231 0.89 17.55 42.36
N ASP A 232 1.22 17.74 41.08
CA ASP A 232 1.32 19.06 40.44
C ASP A 232 -0.07 19.70 40.27
N VAL A 233 -1.06 18.86 39.97
CA VAL A 233 -2.48 19.24 39.86
C VAL A 233 -3.02 19.79 41.19
N VAL A 234 -2.65 19.19 42.32
CA VAL A 234 -3.10 19.63 43.67
C VAL A 234 -2.48 20.97 44.07
N SER A 235 -1.22 21.22 43.69
CA SER A 235 -0.55 22.50 43.99
C SER A 235 -1.16 23.68 43.20
N GLN A 236 -1.68 23.43 42.00
CA GLN A 236 -2.22 24.49 41.14
C GLN A 236 -3.72 24.73 41.31
N ILE A 237 -4.48 23.78 41.88
CA ILE A 237 -5.84 24.00 42.39
C ILE A 237 -5.89 25.15 43.41
N VAL A 238 -4.79 25.40 44.13
CA VAL A 238 -4.66 26.53 45.07
C VAL A 238 -4.58 27.87 44.33
N THR A 239 -3.92 27.93 43.17
CA THR A 239 -3.80 29.11 42.31
C THR A 239 -5.11 29.44 41.59
N CYS A 240 -5.88 28.41 41.23
CA CYS A 240 -7.20 28.49 40.60
C CYS A 240 -8.24 29.31 41.36
N MET A 241 -8.07 29.47 42.67
CA MET A 241 -8.94 30.32 43.47
C MET A 241 -8.87 31.81 43.10
N THR A 242 -7.90 32.23 42.26
CA THR A 242 -7.68 33.64 41.88
C THR A 242 -8.23 34.06 40.51
N THR A 243 -8.54 33.13 39.60
CA THR A 243 -9.05 33.44 38.24
C THR A 243 -10.56 33.65 38.15
N SER A 244 -11.32 33.22 39.17
CA SER A 244 -12.77 33.43 39.26
C SER A 244 -13.18 34.91 39.30
N SER A 245 -12.26 35.85 39.57
CA SER A 245 -12.58 37.29 39.65
C SER A 245 -12.76 37.93 38.28
N LYS A 246 -11.87 37.67 37.30
CA LYS A 246 -11.81 38.47 36.05
C LYS A 246 -12.98 38.23 35.08
N ALA A 247 -13.49 37.01 34.98
CA ALA A 247 -14.62 36.68 34.09
C ALA A 247 -15.96 37.16 34.67
N PHE A 248 -16.10 37.13 36.00
CA PHE A 248 -17.25 37.70 36.70
C PHE A 248 -17.29 39.23 36.58
N ASP A 249 -16.12 39.89 36.65
CA ASP A 249 -16.01 41.35 36.49
C ASP A 249 -16.39 41.84 35.09
N ALA A 250 -16.22 41.00 34.05
CA ALA A 250 -16.53 41.32 32.65
C ALA A 250 -17.99 41.05 32.24
N PHE A 251 -18.80 40.41 33.10
CA PHE A 251 -20.19 40.08 32.79
C PHE A 251 -21.07 41.34 32.69
N THR A 252 -21.85 41.43 31.62
CA THR A 252 -22.84 42.48 31.42
C THR A 252 -24.25 41.89 31.35
N PRO A 253 -25.25 42.49 32.02
CA PRO A 253 -26.64 41.97 32.05
C PRO A 253 -27.32 41.90 30.68
N ASP A 254 -26.81 42.63 29.69
CA ASP A 254 -27.36 42.72 28.33
C ASP A 254 -27.21 41.42 27.52
N ALA A 255 -26.46 40.44 28.03
CA ALA A 255 -26.32 39.12 27.41
C ALA A 255 -27.54 38.20 27.59
N LEU A 256 -28.40 38.47 28.59
CA LEU A 256 -29.57 37.63 28.89
C LEU A 256 -30.63 37.58 27.76
N PRO A 257 -31.05 38.71 27.16
CA PRO A 257 -31.98 38.68 26.02
C PRO A 257 -31.43 37.95 24.79
N ALA A 258 -30.12 38.09 24.51
CA ALA A 258 -29.47 37.40 23.41
C ALA A 258 -29.47 35.88 23.61
N LEU A 259 -29.18 35.42 24.84
CA LEU A 259 -29.27 34.01 25.22
C LEU A 259 -30.70 33.48 25.08
N GLN A 260 -31.71 34.23 25.52
CA GLN A 260 -33.11 33.82 25.37
C GLN A 260 -33.51 33.67 23.91
N SER A 261 -33.13 34.62 23.05
CA SER A 261 -33.36 34.53 21.61
C SER A 261 -32.71 33.29 20.98
N LEU A 262 -31.52 32.92 21.45
CA LEU A 262 -30.82 31.71 20.98
C LEU A 262 -31.52 30.42 21.44
N ILE A 263 -32.01 30.38 22.69
CA ILE A 263 -32.83 29.27 23.21
C ILE A 263 -34.11 29.11 22.37
N ASP A 264 -34.80 30.21 22.06
CA ASP A 264 -36.03 30.18 21.28
C ASP A 264 -35.78 29.70 19.84
N ARG A 265 -34.65 30.11 19.24
CA ARG A 265 -34.19 29.61 17.93
C ARG A 265 -33.90 28.11 17.98
N ALA A 266 -33.21 27.61 19.01
CA ALA A 266 -32.94 26.19 19.16
C ALA A 266 -34.22 25.36 19.31
N ARG A 267 -35.20 25.84 20.08
CA ARG A 267 -36.50 25.17 20.28
C ARG A 267 -37.39 25.14 19.04
N SER A 268 -37.32 26.17 18.22
CA SER A 268 -38.15 26.32 17.02
C SER A 268 -37.50 25.74 15.76
N PHE A 269 -36.28 25.21 15.86
CA PHE A 269 -35.58 24.63 14.72
C PHE A 269 -36.26 23.35 14.25
N ASP A 270 -36.57 23.24 12.96
CA ASP A 270 -37.27 22.09 12.39
C ASP A 270 -36.30 20.90 12.19
N LEU A 271 -36.23 20.04 13.21
CA LEU A 271 -35.41 18.82 13.18
C LEU A 271 -35.93 17.77 12.18
N SER A 272 -37.22 17.81 11.84
CA SER A 272 -37.81 16.87 10.88
C SER A 272 -37.38 17.23 9.45
N ALA A 273 -37.43 18.52 9.10
CA ALA A 273 -36.89 19.04 7.85
C ALA A 273 -35.38 18.80 7.77
N LEU A 274 -34.64 19.04 8.87
CA LEU A 274 -33.19 18.76 8.94
C LEU A 274 -32.87 17.31 8.56
N SER A 275 -33.59 16.36 9.17
CA SER A 275 -33.39 14.93 8.90
C SER A 275 -33.68 14.57 7.45
N THR A 276 -34.73 15.15 6.86
CA THR A 276 -35.09 14.97 5.45
C THR A 276 -34.00 15.52 4.53
N HIS A 277 -33.54 16.76 4.73
CA HIS A 277 -32.49 17.37 3.92
C HIS A 277 -31.16 16.60 4.01
N ILE A 278 -30.77 16.16 5.21
CA ILE A 278 -29.58 15.31 5.40
C ILE A 278 -29.71 14.00 4.61
N LEU A 279 -30.88 13.34 4.67
CA LEU A 279 -31.11 12.10 3.94
C LEU A 279 -31.05 12.29 2.43
N CYS A 280 -31.71 13.33 1.91
CA CYS A 280 -31.68 13.69 0.49
C CYS A 280 -30.25 13.94 0.00
N LEU A 281 -29.46 14.72 0.75
CA LEU A 281 -28.08 15.03 0.40
C LEU A 281 -27.16 13.80 0.49
N LYS A 282 -27.33 12.95 1.50
CA LYS A 282 -26.61 11.66 1.59
C LYS A 282 -26.87 10.75 0.39
N GLN A 283 -28.07 10.80 -0.19
CA GLN A 283 -28.41 10.06 -1.40
C GLN A 283 -27.90 10.75 -2.68
N CYS A 284 -27.96 12.08 -2.75
CA CYS A 284 -27.56 12.82 -3.94
C CYS A 284 -26.04 12.89 -4.14
N VAL A 285 -25.26 13.18 -3.09
CA VAL A 285 -23.81 13.44 -3.20
C VAL A 285 -23.07 12.31 -3.93
N PRO A 286 -23.30 11.01 -3.64
CA PRO A 286 -22.68 9.91 -4.40
C PRO A 286 -23.12 9.86 -5.86
N VAL A 287 -24.41 10.11 -6.13
CA VAL A 287 -24.97 10.10 -7.50
C VAL A 287 -24.33 11.20 -8.33
N ALA A 288 -24.30 12.42 -7.81
CA ALA A 288 -23.75 13.57 -8.52
C ALA A 288 -22.23 13.45 -8.74
N ARG A 289 -21.47 12.88 -7.79
CA ARG A 289 -20.04 12.57 -7.96
C ARG A 289 -19.76 11.50 -9.01
N GLY A 290 -20.60 10.47 -9.12
CA GLY A 290 -20.49 9.45 -10.17
C GLY A 290 -20.95 9.93 -11.54
N LEU A 291 -21.93 10.84 -11.56
CA LEU A 291 -22.48 11.41 -12.78
C LEU A 291 -21.48 12.32 -13.49
N SER A 292 -20.76 13.19 -12.77
CA SER A 292 -19.82 14.17 -13.37
C SER A 292 -18.77 13.55 -14.32
N PRO A 293 -18.00 12.51 -13.93
CA PRO A 293 -17.03 11.89 -14.83
C PRO A 293 -17.71 11.12 -15.98
N SER A 294 -18.80 10.41 -15.71
CA SER A 294 -19.55 9.64 -16.73
C SER A 294 -20.17 10.56 -17.78
N LEU A 295 -20.79 11.67 -17.36
CA LEU A 295 -21.34 12.70 -18.23
C LEU A 295 -20.25 13.38 -19.05
N SER A 296 -19.09 13.68 -18.44
CA SER A 296 -17.96 14.29 -19.14
C SER A 296 -17.39 13.37 -20.23
N ALA A 297 -17.20 12.08 -19.92
CA ALA A 297 -16.73 11.08 -20.88
C ALA A 297 -17.73 10.87 -22.03
N LEU A 298 -19.03 10.78 -21.72
CA LEU A 298 -20.08 10.63 -22.72
C LEU A 298 -20.18 11.87 -23.63
N ARG A 299 -20.09 13.07 -23.07
CA ARG A 299 -20.04 14.33 -23.84
C ARG A 299 -18.82 14.41 -24.75
N GLN A 300 -17.66 13.99 -24.25
CA GLN A 300 -16.43 13.98 -25.05
C GLN A 300 -16.58 13.03 -26.25
N PHE A 301 -17.10 11.82 -26.02
CA PHE A 301 -17.36 10.85 -27.08
C PHE A 301 -18.33 11.41 -28.14
N LEU A 302 -19.45 12.00 -27.72
CA LEU A 302 -20.44 12.57 -28.65
C LEU A 302 -19.91 13.76 -29.43
N LYS A 303 -18.97 14.51 -28.87
CA LYS A 303 -18.30 15.63 -29.54
C LYS A 303 -17.33 15.14 -30.62
N GLU A 304 -16.60 14.05 -30.34
CA GLU A 304 -15.64 13.43 -31.27
C GLU A 304 -16.32 12.63 -32.38
N HIS A 305 -17.50 12.05 -32.09
CA HIS A 305 -18.22 11.16 -32.99
C HIS A 305 -19.63 11.68 -33.28
N LYS A 306 -19.71 12.78 -34.03
CA LYS A 306 -21.01 13.35 -34.42
C LYS A 306 -21.77 12.39 -35.31
N ARG A 307 -23.09 12.33 -35.11
CA ARG A 307 -24.00 11.44 -35.83
C ARG A 307 -23.88 11.57 -37.35
N GLU A 308 -23.65 12.78 -37.86
CA GLU A 308 -23.54 13.06 -39.30
C GLU A 308 -22.18 12.66 -39.90
N GLU A 309 -21.15 12.50 -39.06
CA GLU A 309 -19.75 12.26 -39.45
C GLU A 309 -19.35 10.77 -39.31
N LEU A 310 -20.26 9.91 -38.84
CA LEU A 310 -20.04 8.47 -38.71
C LEU A 310 -19.95 7.80 -40.09
N VAL A 311 -18.75 7.78 -40.65
CA VAL A 311 -18.43 7.09 -41.91
C VAL A 311 -17.90 5.68 -41.63
N SER A 312 -18.12 4.81 -42.62
CA SER A 312 -18.09 3.33 -42.64
C SER A 312 -16.79 2.61 -42.25
N GLU A 313 -15.87 3.19 -41.48
CA GLU A 313 -14.58 2.57 -41.17
C GLU A 313 -14.39 2.08 -39.73
N GLU A 314 -15.21 2.45 -38.74
CA GLU A 314 -14.97 2.02 -37.34
C GLU A 314 -16.24 1.78 -36.48
N CYS A 315 -17.38 1.36 -37.05
CA CYS A 315 -18.63 1.24 -36.30
C CYS A 315 -18.63 0.17 -35.17
N PRO A 316 -18.07 -1.06 -35.34
CA PRO A 316 -18.02 -2.04 -34.25
C PRO A 316 -17.27 -1.59 -32.99
N PRO A 317 -16.03 -1.05 -33.06
CA PRO A 317 -15.34 -0.58 -31.86
C PRO A 317 -16.06 0.62 -31.23
N LEU A 318 -16.60 1.55 -32.03
CA LEU A 318 -17.38 2.68 -31.52
C LEU A 318 -18.67 2.24 -30.82
N LEU A 319 -19.35 1.20 -31.32
CA LEU A 319 -20.54 0.65 -30.68
C LEU A 319 -20.21 0.09 -29.30
N VAL A 320 -19.10 -0.64 -29.16
CA VAL A 320 -18.65 -1.17 -27.87
C VAL A 320 -18.34 -0.03 -26.91
N SER A 321 -17.51 0.93 -27.33
CA SER A 321 -17.13 2.07 -26.47
C SER A 321 -18.32 2.92 -26.03
N LEU A 322 -19.25 3.25 -26.94
CA LEU A 322 -20.43 4.04 -26.56
C LEU A 322 -21.39 3.23 -25.67
N SER A 323 -21.54 1.93 -25.92
CA SER A 323 -22.39 1.06 -25.08
C SER A 323 -21.86 0.99 -23.65
N GLU A 324 -20.54 0.87 -23.48
CA GLU A 324 -19.90 0.87 -22.16
C GLU A 324 -20.07 2.22 -21.45
N LEU A 325 -19.83 3.33 -22.15
CA LEU A 325 -20.00 4.69 -21.59
C LEU A 325 -21.46 4.97 -21.20
N HIS A 326 -22.42 4.61 -22.06
CA HIS A 326 -23.84 4.80 -21.79
C HIS A 326 -24.34 3.89 -20.66
N SER A 327 -23.86 2.64 -20.60
CA SER A 327 -24.15 1.71 -19.50
C SER A 327 -23.58 2.19 -18.16
N ALA A 328 -22.42 2.84 -18.14
CA ALA A 328 -21.85 3.45 -16.95
C ALA A 328 -22.63 4.71 -16.50
N TYR A 329 -23.17 5.48 -17.45
CA TYR A 329 -23.93 6.70 -17.20
C TYR A 329 -25.37 6.44 -16.71
N THR A 330 -26.07 5.48 -17.31
CA THR A 330 -27.52 5.23 -17.12
C THR A 330 -27.96 5.08 -15.65
N PRO A 331 -27.25 4.34 -14.78
CA PRO A 331 -27.66 4.17 -13.38
C PRO A 331 -27.70 5.50 -12.61
N TYR A 332 -26.76 6.40 -12.88
CA TYR A 332 -26.68 7.70 -12.21
C TYR A 332 -27.76 8.66 -12.69
N HIS A 333 -28.02 8.70 -14.00
CA HIS A 333 -29.09 9.52 -14.58
C HIS A 333 -30.48 9.08 -14.10
N SER A 334 -30.73 7.77 -14.06
CA SER A 334 -31.98 7.23 -13.50
C SER A 334 -32.12 7.56 -12.01
N ALA A 335 -31.05 7.39 -11.22
CA ALA A 335 -31.08 7.76 -9.79
C ALA A 335 -31.36 9.25 -9.58
N LEU A 336 -30.82 10.13 -10.41
CA LEU A 336 -31.07 11.57 -10.34
C LEU A 336 -32.54 11.91 -10.62
N SER A 337 -33.18 11.24 -11.58
CA SER A 337 -34.61 11.46 -11.91
C SER A 337 -35.59 11.09 -10.79
N HIS A 338 -35.15 10.28 -9.83
CA HIS A 338 -35.95 9.86 -8.67
C HIS A 338 -35.72 10.71 -7.42
N LEU A 339 -34.76 11.63 -7.47
CA LEU A 339 -34.45 12.54 -6.37
C LEU A 339 -35.29 13.82 -6.52
N ASP A 340 -36.43 13.86 -5.83
CA ASP A 340 -37.30 15.04 -5.74
C ASP A 340 -36.79 15.99 -4.63
N PHE A 341 -35.72 16.74 -4.88
CA PHE A 341 -35.21 17.71 -3.90
C PHE A 341 -34.49 18.91 -4.55
N ASP A 342 -34.70 20.10 -3.98
CA ASP A 342 -33.97 21.32 -4.36
C ASP A 342 -32.65 21.38 -3.59
N THR A 343 -31.53 21.34 -4.33
CA THR A 343 -30.19 21.40 -3.75
C THR A 343 -29.89 22.76 -3.12
N ALA A 344 -30.41 23.85 -3.68
CA ALA A 344 -30.20 25.20 -3.17
C ALA A 344 -30.97 25.43 -1.86
N GLU A 345 -32.21 24.95 -1.79
CA GLU A 345 -33.01 24.98 -0.56
C GLU A 345 -32.35 24.17 0.57
N SER A 346 -31.90 22.94 0.24
CA SER A 346 -31.25 22.05 1.22
C SER A 346 -29.93 22.63 1.74
N LEU A 347 -29.15 23.29 0.88
CA LEU A 347 -27.91 23.97 1.28
C LEU A 347 -28.20 25.17 2.21
N ALA A 348 -29.18 26.00 1.87
CA ALA A 348 -29.58 27.13 2.71
C ALA A 348 -30.06 26.69 4.10
N PHE A 349 -30.81 25.58 4.16
CA PHE A 349 -31.30 25.01 5.41
C PHE A 349 -30.14 24.48 6.30
N LEU A 350 -29.18 23.77 5.72
CA LEU A 350 -27.99 23.29 6.45
C LEU A 350 -27.08 24.43 6.91
N GLN A 351 -26.95 25.51 6.13
CA GLN A 351 -26.19 26.69 6.56
C GLN A 351 -26.83 27.32 7.80
N SER A 352 -28.16 27.45 7.83
CA SER A 352 -28.90 27.93 9.01
C SER A 352 -28.66 27.04 10.24
N ALA A 353 -28.58 25.72 10.05
CA ALA A 353 -28.24 24.77 11.11
C ALA A 353 -26.79 24.96 11.63
N SER A 354 -25.84 25.16 10.71
CA SER A 354 -24.43 25.41 11.03
C SER A 354 -24.26 26.72 11.81
N ASP A 355 -24.88 27.81 11.36
CA ASP A 355 -24.81 29.11 12.02
C ASP A 355 -25.38 29.07 13.45
N LEU A 356 -26.42 28.25 13.66
CA LEU A 356 -27.00 28.00 14.98
C LEU A 356 -26.01 27.23 15.88
N LEU A 357 -25.36 26.19 15.36
CA LEU A 357 -24.34 25.44 16.09
C LEU A 357 -23.14 26.31 16.48
N ASP A 358 -22.67 27.17 15.59
CA ASP A 358 -21.58 28.12 15.88
C ASP A 358 -21.98 29.12 16.99
N SER A 359 -23.22 29.61 16.94
CA SER A 359 -23.77 30.49 17.99
C SER A 359 -23.85 29.79 19.35
N ILE A 360 -24.20 28.49 19.37
CA ILE A 360 -24.22 27.68 20.60
C ILE A 360 -22.80 27.46 21.12
N ASN A 361 -21.86 27.08 20.24
CA ASN A 361 -20.48 26.77 20.60
C ASN A 361 -19.73 27.97 21.20
N THR A 362 -20.07 29.19 20.76
CA THR A 362 -19.49 30.43 21.31
C THR A 362 -20.10 30.85 22.66
N THR A 363 -21.18 30.22 23.11
CA THR A 363 -21.88 30.54 24.36
C THR A 363 -21.33 29.72 25.52
N SER A 364 -20.62 30.35 26.46
CA SER A 364 -19.94 29.67 27.58
C SER A 364 -20.53 30.03 28.96
N LEU A 365 -20.37 29.12 29.92
CA LEU A 365 -20.69 29.39 31.34
C LEU A 365 -19.75 30.43 31.93
N ILE A 366 -20.29 31.28 32.82
CA ILE A 366 -19.55 32.29 33.56
C ILE A 366 -19.04 31.68 34.87
N PRO A 367 -17.72 31.70 35.15
CA PRO A 367 -17.17 31.28 36.44
C PRO A 367 -17.64 32.20 37.57
N LEU A 368 -18.29 31.63 38.60
CA LEU A 368 -18.83 32.41 39.72
C LEU A 368 -17.88 32.40 40.94
N PRO A 369 -17.73 33.53 41.66
CA PRO A 369 -16.97 33.60 42.91
C PRO A 369 -17.44 32.57 43.96
N LYS A 370 -16.50 31.85 44.58
CA LYS A 370 -16.82 30.83 45.61
C LYS A 370 -17.36 31.41 46.91
N ASP A 371 -16.89 32.60 47.30
CA ASP A 371 -17.37 33.32 48.47
C ASP A 371 -18.37 34.42 48.07
N HIS A 372 -19.64 34.04 47.93
CA HIS A 372 -20.73 34.96 47.61
C HIS A 372 -21.13 35.85 48.81
N ALA A 373 -20.75 35.48 50.03
CA ALA A 373 -21.20 36.15 51.25
C ALA A 373 -20.50 37.50 51.44
N SER A 374 -19.22 37.58 51.07
CA SER A 374 -18.37 38.76 51.17
C SER A 374 -18.52 39.78 50.02
N LEU A 375 -19.31 39.46 48.99
CA LEU A 375 -19.60 40.37 47.87
C LEU A 375 -20.39 41.62 48.30
N SER A 376 -20.17 42.73 47.60
CA SER A 376 -20.96 43.96 47.75
C SER A 376 -22.42 43.72 47.35
N LEU A 377 -23.36 44.57 47.77
CA LEU A 377 -24.78 44.44 47.40
C LEU A 377 -24.99 44.49 45.87
N GLY A 378 -24.23 45.33 45.16
CA GLY A 378 -24.26 45.41 43.70
C GLY A 378 -23.71 44.14 43.03
N ASP A 379 -22.61 43.60 43.57
CA ASP A 379 -22.00 42.37 43.05
C ASP A 379 -22.84 41.13 43.36
N LYS A 380 -23.58 41.11 44.47
CA LYS A 380 -24.60 40.08 44.74
C LYS A 380 -25.70 40.10 43.69
N GLY A 381 -26.14 41.28 43.24
CA GLY A 381 -27.10 41.41 42.14
C GLY A 381 -26.54 40.85 40.82
N LYS A 382 -25.30 41.20 40.47
CA LYS A 382 -24.61 40.64 39.29
C LYS A 382 -24.41 39.12 39.40
N TYR A 383 -24.10 38.61 40.58
CA TYR A 383 -23.96 37.18 40.86
C TYR A 383 -25.21 36.40 40.50
N PHE A 384 -26.38 36.82 40.98
CA PHE A 384 -27.65 36.15 40.65
C PHE A 384 -28.01 36.25 39.17
N GLN A 385 -27.67 37.35 38.50
CA GLN A 385 -27.87 37.48 37.05
C GLN A 385 -26.94 36.56 36.25
N ALA A 386 -25.68 36.42 36.66
CA ALA A 386 -24.73 35.49 36.06
C ALA A 386 -25.12 34.02 36.33
N GLU A 387 -25.68 33.72 37.51
CA GLU A 387 -26.26 32.41 37.81
C GLU A 387 -27.48 32.11 36.91
N SER A 388 -28.36 33.09 36.73
CA SER A 388 -29.51 32.99 35.82
C SER A 388 -29.05 32.79 34.37
N PHE A 389 -28.01 33.50 33.92
CA PHE A 389 -27.39 33.28 32.61
C PHE A 389 -26.84 31.84 32.49
N ASN A 390 -26.09 31.37 33.49
CA ASN A 390 -25.58 29.99 33.52
C ASN A 390 -26.68 28.94 33.50
N SER A 391 -27.83 29.22 34.14
CA SER A 391 -29.01 28.36 34.05
C SER A 391 -29.57 28.34 32.62
N GLY A 392 -29.68 29.50 31.97
CA GLY A 392 -30.08 29.62 30.57
C GLY A 392 -29.13 28.92 29.59
N VAL A 393 -27.81 28.96 29.82
CA VAL A 393 -26.85 28.21 28.99
C VAL A 393 -27.12 26.70 29.11
N ARG A 394 -27.37 26.17 30.31
CA ARG A 394 -27.74 24.76 30.46
C ARG A 394 -29.05 24.41 29.75
N GLU A 395 -30.03 25.32 29.80
CA GLU A 395 -31.28 25.18 29.07
C GLU A 395 -31.08 25.20 27.55
N LEU A 396 -30.20 26.06 27.04
CA LEU A 396 -29.82 26.10 25.63
C LEU A 396 -29.25 24.76 25.17
N TYR A 397 -28.27 24.21 25.90
CA TYR A 397 -27.68 22.91 25.56
C TYR A 397 -28.70 21.77 25.63
N ALA A 398 -29.64 21.83 26.58
CA ALA A 398 -30.73 20.86 26.65
C ALA A 398 -31.70 20.97 25.46
N ALA A 399 -32.05 22.20 25.06
CA ALA A 399 -32.94 22.47 23.93
C ALA A 399 -32.30 22.15 22.57
N ALA A 400 -30.98 22.34 22.47
CA ALA A 400 -30.22 22.11 21.24
C ALA A 400 -29.60 20.71 21.15
N LEU A 401 -29.88 19.81 22.09
CA LEU A 401 -29.20 18.51 22.18
C LEU A 401 -29.31 17.70 20.88
N ASP A 402 -30.48 17.71 20.25
CA ASP A 402 -30.74 16.94 19.02
C ASP A 402 -30.02 17.52 17.78
N ILE A 403 -29.94 18.86 17.67
CA ILE A 403 -29.16 19.50 16.59
C ILE A 403 -27.66 19.33 16.83
N ILE A 404 -27.20 19.39 18.08
CA ILE A 404 -25.79 19.10 18.47
C ILE A 404 -25.42 17.67 18.10
N ASN A 405 -26.30 16.69 18.37
CA ASN A 405 -26.07 15.30 17.97
C ASN A 405 -26.00 15.11 16.45
N SER A 406 -26.59 16.03 15.69
CA SER A 406 -26.58 16.03 14.22
C SER A 406 -25.39 16.78 13.62
N GLN A 407 -24.51 17.39 14.44
CA GLN A 407 -23.39 18.23 13.99
C GLN A 407 -22.51 17.54 12.94
N ARG A 408 -22.09 16.31 13.20
CA ARG A 408 -21.22 15.57 12.26
C ARG A 408 -21.89 15.31 10.91
N ASP A 409 -23.19 15.04 10.92
CA ASP A 409 -23.95 14.80 9.69
C ASP A 409 -24.13 16.09 8.87
N ILE A 410 -24.37 17.22 9.55
CA ILE A 410 -24.44 18.55 8.93
C ILE A 410 -23.08 18.89 8.29
N GLU A 411 -21.99 18.78 9.05
CA GLU A 411 -20.62 19.04 8.56
C GLU A 411 -20.24 18.14 7.38
N ALA A 412 -20.57 16.84 7.45
CA ALA A 412 -20.30 15.90 6.37
C ALA A 412 -21.08 16.23 5.09
N CYS A 413 -22.35 16.64 5.20
CA CYS A 413 -23.15 17.08 4.05
C CYS A 413 -22.61 18.38 3.44
N MET A 414 -22.27 19.37 4.29
CA MET A 414 -21.69 20.64 3.85
C MET A 414 -20.34 20.46 3.15
N LEU A 415 -19.46 19.60 3.68
CA LEU A 415 -18.20 19.24 3.03
C LEU A 415 -18.44 18.49 1.71
N GLY A 416 -19.45 17.61 1.69
CA GLY A 416 -19.86 16.87 0.51
C GLY A 416 -20.19 17.76 -0.68
N LEU A 417 -20.81 18.91 -0.41
CA LEU A 417 -21.29 19.89 -1.39
C LEU A 417 -20.23 20.91 -1.84
N ARG A 418 -19.12 21.07 -1.12
CA ARG A 418 -18.13 22.13 -1.39
C ARG A 418 -17.51 22.07 -2.79
N ASP A 419 -17.40 20.86 -3.35
CA ASP A 419 -16.78 20.56 -4.64
C ASP A 419 -17.78 20.03 -5.68
N LEU A 420 -19.08 20.18 -5.42
CA LEU A 420 -20.14 19.58 -6.22
C LEU A 420 -20.87 20.64 -7.05
N ASP A 421 -20.65 20.63 -8.36
CA ASP A 421 -21.53 21.35 -9.28
C ASP A 421 -22.90 20.65 -9.30
N PRO A 422 -24.01 21.33 -8.96
CA PRO A 422 -25.32 20.71 -8.96
C PRO A 422 -25.64 20.22 -10.39
N PRO A 423 -26.09 18.96 -10.53
CA PRO A 423 -26.29 18.37 -11.85
C PRO A 423 -27.45 19.06 -12.58
N ASP A 424 -27.14 19.65 -13.75
CA ASP A 424 -28.15 20.23 -14.64
C ASP A 424 -28.94 19.09 -15.29
N THR A 425 -30.16 18.88 -14.80
CA THR A 425 -31.08 17.83 -15.26
C THR A 425 -31.41 17.99 -16.74
N THR A 426 -31.54 19.22 -17.24
CA THR A 426 -31.85 19.50 -18.65
C THR A 426 -30.69 19.08 -19.55
N LEU A 427 -29.46 19.41 -19.17
CA LEU A 427 -28.25 18.98 -19.89
C LEU A 427 -28.11 17.45 -19.90
N CYS A 428 -28.42 16.79 -18.77
CA CYS A 428 -28.34 15.34 -18.67
C CYS A 428 -29.32 14.65 -19.64
N ASP A 429 -30.56 15.15 -19.73
CA ASP A 429 -31.59 14.62 -20.64
C ASP A 429 -31.23 14.83 -22.12
N GLU A 430 -30.65 15.98 -22.45
CA GLU A 430 -30.15 16.27 -23.79
C GLU A 430 -29.04 15.30 -24.20
N VAL A 431 -28.04 15.09 -23.34
CA VAL A 431 -26.92 14.18 -23.59
C VAL A 431 -27.38 12.73 -23.73
N ASP A 432 -28.30 12.28 -22.87
CA ASP A 432 -28.87 10.93 -22.95
C ASP A 432 -29.63 10.71 -24.26
N THR A 433 -30.43 11.71 -24.69
CA THR A 433 -31.15 11.67 -25.96
C THR A 433 -30.19 11.56 -27.15
N GLN A 434 -29.11 12.34 -27.14
CA GLN A 434 -28.07 12.28 -28.17
C GLN A 434 -27.35 10.93 -28.19
N ALA A 435 -26.95 10.41 -27.02
CA ALA A 435 -26.27 9.12 -26.89
C ALA A 435 -27.12 7.98 -27.43
N LYS A 436 -28.42 7.92 -27.07
CA LYS A 436 -29.37 6.93 -27.59
C LYS A 436 -29.50 7.00 -29.11
N GLY A 437 -29.53 8.21 -29.68
CA GLY A 437 -29.59 8.41 -31.13
C GLY A 437 -28.35 7.91 -31.88
N VAL A 438 -27.16 8.06 -31.29
CA VAL A 438 -25.90 7.54 -31.84
C VAL A 438 -25.79 6.03 -31.67
N LEU A 439 -26.15 5.50 -30.49
CA LEU A 439 -26.20 4.06 -30.23
C LEU A 439 -27.08 3.33 -31.25
N GLN A 440 -28.31 3.81 -31.46
CA GLN A 440 -29.24 3.21 -32.42
C GLN A 440 -28.65 3.17 -33.84
N MET A 441 -27.90 4.21 -34.24
CA MET A 441 -27.23 4.25 -35.54
C MET A 441 -26.09 3.23 -35.62
N LEU A 442 -25.25 3.15 -34.58
CA LEU A 442 -24.12 2.21 -34.51
C LEU A 442 -24.58 0.76 -34.45
N GLU A 443 -25.65 0.45 -33.71
CA GLU A 443 -26.29 -0.87 -33.67
C GLU A 443 -26.77 -1.32 -35.06
N TYR A 444 -27.24 -0.37 -35.87
CA TYR A 444 -27.68 -0.63 -37.25
C TYR A 444 -26.51 -0.81 -38.23
N LEU A 445 -25.42 -0.04 -38.07
CA LEU A 445 -24.29 0.00 -39.00
C LEU A 445 -23.20 -1.05 -38.70
N ALA A 446 -22.91 -1.34 -37.43
CA ALA A 446 -21.79 -2.21 -37.05
C ALA A 446 -21.91 -3.65 -37.58
N PRO A 447 -23.07 -4.35 -37.52
CA PRO A 447 -23.20 -5.69 -38.08
C PRO A 447 -23.02 -5.68 -39.61
N ARG A 448 -23.61 -4.70 -40.29
CA ARG A 448 -23.48 -4.52 -41.76
C ARG A 448 -22.05 -4.26 -42.18
N GLN A 449 -21.31 -3.47 -41.40
CA GLN A 449 -19.91 -3.21 -41.68
C GLN A 449 -19.05 -4.47 -41.50
N THR A 450 -19.34 -5.26 -40.46
CA THR A 450 -18.66 -6.54 -40.21
C THR A 450 -18.86 -7.50 -41.38
N GLU A 451 -20.11 -7.63 -41.86
CA GLU A 451 -20.46 -8.42 -43.04
C GLU A 451 -19.79 -7.89 -44.32
N SER A 452 -19.85 -6.58 -44.57
CA SER A 452 -19.20 -5.95 -45.72
C SER A 452 -17.68 -6.19 -45.73
N ARG A 453 -17.01 -6.12 -44.57
CA ARG A 453 -15.58 -6.41 -44.44
C ARG A 453 -15.26 -7.88 -44.70
N ALA A 454 -16.09 -8.79 -44.22
CA ALA A 454 -15.94 -10.22 -44.49
C ALA A 454 -16.05 -10.49 -46.00
N LEU A 455 -17.06 -9.92 -46.67
CA LEU A 455 -17.24 -10.03 -48.12
C LEU A 455 -16.07 -9.44 -48.92
N VAL A 456 -15.53 -8.27 -48.51
CA VAL A 456 -14.35 -7.68 -49.17
C VAL A 456 -13.11 -8.56 -48.96
N SER A 457 -12.94 -9.16 -47.78
CA SER A 457 -11.84 -10.10 -47.53
C SER A 457 -11.96 -11.35 -48.38
N GLU A 458 -13.16 -11.90 -48.53
CA GLU A 458 -13.45 -13.04 -49.40
C GLU A 458 -13.17 -12.70 -50.86
N TYR A 459 -13.65 -11.54 -51.34
CA TYR A 459 -13.36 -11.06 -52.70
C TYR A 459 -11.86 -10.91 -52.96
N LYS A 460 -11.10 -10.35 -52.02
CA LYS A 460 -9.63 -10.21 -52.14
C LYS A 460 -8.89 -11.56 -52.13
N ALA A 461 -9.49 -12.60 -51.56
CA ALA A 461 -8.92 -13.94 -51.52
C ALA A 461 -9.19 -14.74 -52.82
N LEU A 462 -10.06 -14.25 -53.71
CA LEU A 462 -10.30 -14.89 -54.99
C LEU A 462 -9.04 -14.79 -55.88
N PRO A 463 -8.66 -15.87 -56.58
CA PRO A 463 -7.53 -15.85 -57.50
C PRO A 463 -7.80 -14.85 -58.63
N THR A 464 -6.77 -14.09 -59.00
CA THR A 464 -6.83 -13.20 -60.16
C THR A 464 -6.91 -14.04 -61.42
N VAL A 465 -7.97 -13.83 -62.20
CA VAL A 465 -8.15 -14.49 -63.51
C VAL A 465 -7.11 -13.92 -64.46
N SER A 466 -6.35 -14.80 -65.12
CA SER A 466 -5.36 -14.36 -66.12
C SER A 466 -6.05 -13.92 -67.41
N ASP A 467 -5.47 -12.97 -68.15
CA ASP A 467 -6.00 -12.53 -69.46
C ASP A 467 -6.12 -13.68 -70.49
N THR A 468 -5.47 -14.82 -70.23
CA THR A 468 -5.59 -16.04 -71.05
C THR A 468 -6.78 -16.93 -70.69
N ASP A 469 -7.39 -16.75 -69.51
CA ASP A 469 -8.55 -17.52 -69.03
C ASP A 469 -9.89 -16.77 -69.21
N ILE A 470 -9.84 -15.48 -69.54
CA ILE A 470 -10.98 -14.62 -69.94
C ILE A 470 -11.22 -14.79 -71.44
#